data_AF-A0A9D1IBV1-F1
#
_entry.id   AF-A0A9D1IBV1-F1
#
_cell.length_a   1.000
_cell.length_b   1.000
_cell.length_c   1.000
_cell.angle_alpha   90.00
_cell.angle_beta   90.00
_cell.angle_gamma   90.00
#
_symmetry.space_group_name_H-M   'P 1'
#
loop_
_entity.id
_entity.type
_entity.pdbx_description
1 polymer ?
#
loop_
_entity_poly.entity_id
_entity_poly.type
_entity_poly.pdbx_seq_one_letter_code
_entity_poly.pdbx_strand_id
1 'polypeptide(L)'
;MRYSWMDDYLLAKRGVTKDFQPVWNWIRYHVGGKMFAAICLDRNSEPYFITLKLDPVEGEFLRAQYEDILPGYYTDKLHWNSVRANGAVPDALLRQMLDKSYRLVLAGFSKKRQREILGLTCCGMECAACGAYPAKCPGCEACAGKVFHAPPGKACPIYECAVRKRKLVHCANCEQIPCSLWRETRDPQLSPEEFAQSIRDRFRRLKEE
;
A
#
# COMPACT_ATOMS: atom_id res chain seq x y z
N MET A 1 12.10 -17.83 14.40
CA MET A 1 10.86 -18.20 13.68
C MET A 1 11.17 -18.73 12.30
N ARG A 2 10.31 -19.58 11.72
CA ARG A 2 10.49 -20.15 10.37
C ARG A 2 10.55 -19.09 9.27
N TYR A 3 9.76 -18.02 9.38
CA TYR A 3 9.56 -17.03 8.32
C TYR A 3 10.57 -15.86 8.39
N SER A 4 11.88 -16.14 8.32
CA SER A 4 12.94 -15.13 8.46
C SER A 4 12.88 -13.97 7.44
N TRP A 5 12.18 -14.17 6.32
CA TRP A 5 11.98 -13.18 5.26
C TRP A 5 10.94 -12.09 5.58
N MET A 6 10.15 -12.25 6.64
CA MET A 6 8.95 -11.43 6.88
C MET A 6 9.27 -9.94 7.08
N ASP A 7 10.30 -9.62 7.86
CA ASP A 7 10.71 -8.24 8.14
C ASP A 7 11.05 -7.48 6.87
N ASP A 8 11.99 -8.01 6.07
CA ASP A 8 12.43 -7.39 4.81
C ASP A 8 11.27 -7.27 3.82
N TYR A 9 10.43 -8.30 3.73
CA TYR A 9 9.29 -8.31 2.83
C TYR A 9 8.25 -7.24 3.16
N LEU A 10 7.93 -7.05 4.44
CA LEU A 10 6.95 -6.05 4.87
C LEU A 10 7.51 -4.64 4.82
N LEU A 11 8.77 -4.45 5.21
CA LEU A 11 9.43 -3.13 5.19
C LEU A 11 9.69 -2.62 3.77
N ALA A 12 9.75 -3.51 2.77
CA ALA A 12 9.83 -3.12 1.37
C ALA A 12 8.53 -2.47 0.84
N LYS A 13 7.39 -2.63 1.54
CA LYS A 13 6.10 -2.07 1.10
C LYS A 13 6.00 -0.58 1.42
N ARG A 14 5.37 0.18 0.53
CA ARG A 14 5.21 1.62 0.68
C ARG A 14 4.43 1.98 1.94
N GLY A 15 4.92 2.96 2.68
CA GLY A 15 4.26 3.49 3.87
C GLY A 15 4.20 2.52 5.06
N VAL A 16 4.94 1.41 5.01
CA VAL A 16 5.07 0.51 6.17
C VAL A 16 6.06 1.04 7.18
N THR A 17 5.67 1.02 8.44
CA THR A 17 6.55 1.29 9.58
C THR A 17 6.49 0.13 10.57
N LYS A 18 7.54 -0.01 11.38
CA LYS A 18 7.68 -1.05 12.39
C LYS A 18 7.98 -0.43 13.75
N ASP A 19 7.36 -0.96 14.79
CA ASP A 19 7.70 -0.63 16.17
C ASP A 19 7.60 -1.85 17.09
N PHE A 20 8.02 -1.68 18.34
CA PHE A 20 7.90 -2.67 19.40
C PHE A 20 6.98 -2.15 20.49
N GLN A 21 5.97 -2.95 20.86
CA GLN A 21 5.05 -2.66 21.96
C GLN A 21 5.46 -3.49 23.19
N PRO A 22 6.19 -2.90 24.15
CA PRO A 22 6.74 -3.65 25.29
C PRO A 22 5.66 -4.24 26.20
N VAL A 23 4.50 -3.59 26.33
CA VAL A 23 3.41 -4.07 27.19
C VAL A 23 2.82 -5.39 26.68
N TRP A 24 2.77 -5.58 25.36
CA TRP A 24 2.23 -6.80 24.75
C TRP A 24 3.34 -7.80 24.38
N ASN A 25 4.59 -7.35 24.39
CA ASN A 25 5.75 -8.03 23.85
C ASN A 25 5.62 -8.32 22.33
N TRP A 26 5.15 -7.35 21.55
CA TRP A 26 4.85 -7.55 20.12
C TRP A 26 5.69 -6.63 19.23
N ILE A 27 6.22 -7.17 18.13
CA ILE A 27 6.77 -6.40 17.01
C ILE A 27 5.64 -6.13 16.04
N ARG A 28 5.29 -4.88 15.75
CA ARG A 28 4.09 -4.52 15.00
C ARG A 28 4.43 -3.79 13.71
N TYR A 29 3.69 -4.15 12.66
CA TYR A 29 3.75 -3.54 11.34
C TYR A 29 2.53 -2.68 11.09
N HIS A 30 2.78 -1.43 10.71
CA HIS A 30 1.76 -0.43 10.50
C HIS A 30 1.78 0.06 9.06
N VAL A 31 0.61 0.40 8.52
CA VAL A 31 0.47 1.17 7.29
C VAL A 31 -0.35 2.42 7.61
N GLY A 32 0.22 3.60 7.34
CA GLY A 32 -0.42 4.87 7.71
C GLY A 32 -0.72 5.01 9.21
N GLY A 33 0.07 4.37 10.08
CA GLY A 33 -0.11 4.37 11.53
C GLY A 33 -1.14 3.35 12.07
N LYS A 34 -1.77 2.54 11.21
CA LYS A 34 -2.67 1.45 11.64
C LYS A 34 -1.99 0.09 11.50
N MET A 35 -2.05 -0.72 12.55
CA MET A 35 -1.47 -2.07 12.56
C MET A 35 -2.21 -2.97 11.57
N PHE A 36 -1.45 -3.70 10.74
CA PHE A 36 -2.00 -4.72 9.85
C PHE A 36 -1.43 -6.11 10.15
N ALA A 37 -0.21 -6.20 10.66
CA ALA A 37 0.40 -7.45 11.10
C ALA A 37 1.25 -7.24 12.37
N ALA A 38 1.49 -8.30 13.13
CA ALA A 38 2.45 -8.29 14.24
C ALA A 38 3.05 -9.69 14.46
N ILE A 39 4.28 -9.70 14.97
CA ILE A 39 4.94 -10.89 15.52
C ILE A 39 4.76 -10.83 17.04
N CYS A 40 4.03 -11.78 17.58
CA CYS A 40 3.76 -11.93 19.01
C CYS A 40 4.86 -12.78 19.64
N LEU A 41 5.58 -12.23 20.61
CA LEU A 41 6.64 -12.92 21.33
C LEU A 41 6.10 -13.53 22.62
N ASP A 42 6.65 -14.66 23.03
CA ASP A 42 6.36 -15.29 24.32
C ASP A 42 7.14 -14.62 25.47
N ARG A 43 7.13 -15.25 26.67
CA ARG A 43 7.83 -14.71 27.86
C ARG A 43 9.36 -14.72 27.72
N ASN A 44 9.90 -15.56 26.84
CA ASN A 44 11.33 -15.66 26.56
C ASN A 44 11.74 -14.78 25.37
N SER A 45 10.82 -13.95 24.86
CA SER A 45 10.99 -13.13 23.65
C SER A 45 11.15 -13.95 22.37
N GLU A 46 10.70 -15.20 22.36
CA GLU A 46 10.69 -16.04 21.16
C GLU A 46 9.39 -15.83 20.38
N PRO A 47 9.44 -15.68 19.04
CA PRO A 47 8.24 -15.57 18.23
C PRO A 47 7.35 -16.81 18.37
N TYR A 48 6.11 -16.59 18.79
CA TYR A 48 5.13 -17.66 18.97
C TYR A 48 4.00 -17.60 17.93
N PHE A 49 3.50 -16.40 17.63
CA PHE A 49 2.48 -16.18 16.60
C PHE A 49 2.83 -15.03 15.67
N ILE A 50 2.32 -15.10 14.45
CA ILE A 50 2.21 -13.98 13.52
C ILE A 50 0.72 -13.66 13.40
N THR A 51 0.28 -12.51 13.87
CA THR A 51 -1.11 -12.08 13.79
C THR A 51 -1.32 -11.09 12.64
N LEU A 52 -2.40 -11.24 11.87
CA LEU A 52 -2.73 -10.37 10.74
C LEU A 52 -4.24 -10.29 10.51
N LYS A 53 -4.70 -9.22 9.86
CA LYS A 53 -6.11 -9.08 9.45
C LYS A 53 -6.41 -9.78 8.12
N LEU A 54 -7.58 -10.38 8.01
CA LEU A 54 -8.19 -10.83 6.76
C LEU A 54 -9.66 -10.41 6.68
N ASP A 55 -10.24 -10.56 5.49
CA ASP A 55 -11.69 -10.63 5.37
C ASP A 55 -12.23 -11.80 6.22
N PRO A 56 -13.37 -11.64 6.93
CA PRO A 56 -13.89 -12.66 7.82
C PRO A 56 -14.13 -14.03 7.15
N VAL A 57 -14.67 -14.04 5.92
CA VAL A 57 -14.99 -15.28 5.20
C VAL A 57 -13.71 -16.00 4.79
N GLU A 58 -12.71 -15.25 4.32
CA GLU A 58 -11.40 -15.81 4.00
C GLU A 58 -10.67 -16.34 5.24
N GLY A 59 -10.71 -15.59 6.34
CA GLY A 59 -10.12 -16.00 7.61
C GLY A 59 -10.72 -17.32 8.10
N GLU A 60 -12.04 -17.45 8.06
CA GLU A 60 -12.73 -18.70 8.41
C GLU A 60 -12.31 -19.87 7.51
N PHE A 61 -12.30 -19.66 6.19
CA PHE A 61 -11.87 -20.67 5.23
C PHE A 61 -10.45 -21.16 5.51
N LEU A 62 -9.48 -20.25 5.69
CA LEU A 62 -8.08 -20.61 5.92
C LEU A 62 -7.88 -21.35 7.25
N ARG A 63 -8.58 -20.96 8.32
CA ARG A 63 -8.54 -21.69 9.60
C ARG A 63 -9.08 -23.11 9.50
N ALA A 64 -10.06 -23.35 8.62
CA ALA A 64 -10.57 -24.69 8.37
C ALA A 64 -9.61 -25.57 7.55
N GLN A 65 -8.74 -24.96 6.75
CA GLN A 65 -7.80 -25.69 5.87
C GLN A 65 -6.43 -25.92 6.50
N TYR A 66 -5.99 -25.08 7.44
CA TYR A 66 -4.64 -25.13 8.01
C TYR A 66 -4.69 -25.08 9.54
N GLU A 67 -4.22 -26.14 10.20
CA GLU A 67 -4.20 -26.26 11.67
C GLU A 67 -3.37 -25.15 12.37
N ASP A 68 -2.38 -24.62 11.65
CA ASP A 68 -1.50 -23.57 12.14
C ASP A 68 -2.06 -22.16 12.00
N ILE A 69 -3.24 -22.02 11.37
CA ILE A 69 -3.97 -20.75 11.26
C ILE A 69 -5.11 -20.79 12.28
N LEU A 70 -5.00 -19.94 13.29
CA LEU A 70 -5.90 -19.90 14.43
C LEU A 70 -6.69 -18.58 14.46
N PRO A 71 -7.80 -18.50 15.22
CA PRO A 71 -8.43 -17.22 15.53
C PRO A 71 -7.43 -16.26 16.19
N GLY A 72 -7.60 -14.96 15.97
CA GLY A 72 -6.68 -13.92 16.45
C GLY A 72 -6.36 -14.01 17.95
N TYR A 73 -5.07 -14.16 18.27
CA TYR A 73 -4.54 -14.12 19.63
C TYR A 73 -4.65 -12.71 20.21
N TYR A 74 -5.25 -12.57 21.40
CA TYR A 74 -5.55 -11.29 22.08
C TYR A 74 -6.19 -10.19 21.21
N THR A 75 -6.87 -10.58 20.13
CA THR A 75 -7.43 -9.67 19.13
C THR A 75 -8.87 -10.07 18.81
N ASP A 76 -9.53 -9.24 18.00
CA ASP A 76 -10.86 -9.55 17.47
C ASP A 76 -10.78 -10.78 16.55
N LYS A 77 -11.42 -11.88 16.97
CA LYS A 77 -11.32 -13.19 16.31
C LYS A 77 -12.06 -13.27 14.98
N LEU A 78 -12.90 -12.28 14.67
CA LEU A 78 -13.61 -12.20 13.41
C LEU A 78 -12.68 -11.74 12.29
N HIS A 79 -11.91 -10.68 12.53
CA HIS A 79 -11.05 -10.07 11.49
C HIS A 79 -9.58 -10.49 11.61
N TRP A 80 -9.10 -10.85 12.80
CA TRP A 80 -7.70 -11.22 13.02
C TRP A 80 -7.51 -12.73 13.07
N ASN A 81 -6.37 -13.16 12.51
CA ASN A 81 -5.94 -14.55 12.44
C ASN A 81 -4.51 -14.63 12.95
N SER A 82 -4.16 -15.72 13.62
CA SER A 82 -2.81 -15.95 14.15
C SER A 82 -2.21 -17.21 13.55
N VAL A 83 -1.07 -17.06 12.90
CA VAL A 83 -0.29 -18.13 12.29
C VAL A 83 0.81 -18.55 13.26
N ARG A 84 0.98 -19.86 13.52
CA ARG A 84 2.11 -20.35 14.34
C ARG A 84 3.44 -19.96 13.70
N ALA A 85 4.32 -19.30 14.46
CA ALA A 85 5.58 -18.76 13.96
C ALA A 85 6.58 -19.84 13.48
N ASN A 86 6.41 -21.08 13.96
CA ASN A 86 7.19 -22.26 13.57
C ASN A 86 6.31 -23.37 12.95
N GLY A 87 5.09 -23.03 12.50
CA GLY A 87 4.17 -23.98 11.87
C GLY A 87 4.51 -24.32 10.42
N ALA A 88 3.59 -25.01 9.76
CA ALA A 88 3.67 -25.59 8.41
C ALA A 88 2.99 -24.77 7.30
N VAL A 89 2.39 -23.59 7.59
CA VAL A 89 1.79 -22.72 6.55
C VAL A 89 2.81 -22.41 5.44
N PRO A 90 2.48 -22.63 4.15
CA PRO A 90 3.41 -22.33 3.06
C PRO A 90 3.78 -20.85 2.98
N ASP A 91 5.05 -20.56 2.69
CA ASP A 91 5.56 -19.19 2.61
C ASP A 91 4.79 -18.32 1.61
N ALA A 92 4.42 -18.89 0.46
CA ALA A 92 3.62 -18.21 -0.56
C ALA A 92 2.23 -17.81 -0.02
N LEU A 93 1.60 -18.68 0.77
CA LEU A 93 0.31 -18.40 1.38
C LEU A 93 0.43 -17.32 2.45
N LEU A 94 1.43 -17.41 3.34
CA LEU A 94 1.63 -16.37 4.37
C LEU A 94 1.95 -15.01 3.74
N ARG A 95 2.74 -14.95 2.67
CA ARG A 95 2.96 -13.73 1.90
C ARG A 95 1.65 -13.17 1.37
N GLN A 96 0.82 -14.00 0.75
CA GLN A 96 -0.49 -13.59 0.24
C GLN A 96 -1.40 -13.06 1.35
N MET A 97 -1.43 -13.71 2.52
CA MET A 97 -2.22 -13.27 3.67
C MET A 97 -1.75 -11.90 4.18
N LEU A 98 -0.44 -11.70 4.33
CA LEU A 98 0.16 -10.43 4.75
C LEU A 98 -0.13 -9.31 3.74
N ASP A 99 -0.06 -9.63 2.46
CA ASP A 99 -0.41 -8.76 1.34
C ASP A 99 -1.86 -8.30 1.39
N LYS A 100 -2.78 -9.23 1.60
CA LYS A 100 -4.20 -8.94 1.77
C LYS A 100 -4.44 -8.10 3.02
N SER A 101 -3.74 -8.38 4.11
CA SER A 101 -3.82 -7.61 5.34
C SER A 101 -3.40 -6.15 5.16
N TYR A 102 -2.25 -5.93 4.52
CA TYR A 102 -1.75 -4.61 4.15
C TYR A 102 -2.78 -3.84 3.31
N ARG A 103 -3.27 -4.45 2.22
CA ARG A 103 -4.25 -3.83 1.32
C ARG A 103 -5.59 -3.55 2.01
N LEU A 104 -6.06 -4.45 2.86
CA LEU A 104 -7.30 -4.28 3.62
C LEU A 104 -7.23 -3.08 4.56
N VAL A 105 -6.13 -2.93 5.31
CA VAL A 105 -5.95 -1.79 6.21
C VAL A 105 -5.75 -0.49 5.43
N LEU A 106 -4.98 -0.51 4.34
CA LEU A 106 -4.79 0.65 3.47
C LEU A 106 -6.12 1.12 2.85
N ALA A 107 -6.94 0.19 2.35
CA ALA A 107 -8.24 0.48 1.76
C ALA A 107 -9.22 1.14 2.76
N GLY A 108 -9.03 0.94 4.07
CA GLY A 108 -9.81 1.58 5.12
C GLY A 108 -9.53 3.08 5.35
N PHE A 109 -8.58 3.67 4.62
CA PHE A 109 -8.34 5.12 4.63
C PHE A 109 -9.07 5.84 3.50
N SER A 110 -9.25 7.15 3.60
CA SER A 110 -9.74 7.95 2.48
C SER A 110 -8.79 7.86 1.28
N LYS A 111 -9.31 7.97 0.05
CA LYS A 111 -8.50 7.86 -1.18
C LYS A 111 -7.34 8.87 -1.23
N LYS A 112 -7.55 10.07 -0.68
CA LYS A 112 -6.51 11.08 -0.49
C LYS A 112 -5.42 10.56 0.47
N ARG A 113 -5.83 10.05 1.64
CA ARG A 113 -4.88 9.55 2.63
C ARG A 113 -4.12 8.31 2.14
N GLN A 114 -4.74 7.45 1.34
CA GLN A 114 -4.07 6.34 0.69
C GLN A 114 -2.92 6.82 -0.21
N ARG A 115 -3.16 7.82 -1.08
CA ARG A 115 -2.11 8.42 -1.91
C ARG A 115 -0.96 9.04 -1.08
N GLU A 116 -1.29 9.70 0.03
CA GLU A 116 -0.29 10.26 0.95
C GLU A 116 0.58 9.17 1.59
N ILE A 117 -0.05 8.10 2.11
CA ILE A 117 0.65 6.95 2.71
C ILE A 117 1.55 6.27 1.69
N LEU A 118 1.00 6.08 0.48
CA LEU A 118 1.74 5.50 -0.62
C LEU A 118 2.82 6.45 -1.15
N GLY A 119 2.83 7.75 -0.83
CA GLY A 119 3.78 8.70 -1.40
C GLY A 119 3.68 8.84 -2.92
N LEU A 120 2.53 8.50 -3.51
CA LEU A 120 2.29 8.50 -4.95
C LEU A 120 1.13 9.43 -5.30
N THR A 121 1.28 10.18 -6.38
CA THR A 121 0.16 10.93 -6.96
C THR A 121 -0.81 9.98 -7.67
N CYS A 122 -2.01 10.48 -7.98
CA CYS A 122 -3.02 9.73 -8.73
C CYS A 122 -2.52 9.17 -10.08
N CYS A 123 -1.43 9.72 -10.60
CA CYS A 123 -0.86 9.38 -11.89
C CYS A 123 0.48 8.64 -11.79
N GLY A 124 0.91 8.23 -10.59
CA GLY A 124 2.12 7.43 -10.36
C GLY A 124 3.43 8.24 -10.28
N MET A 125 3.33 9.55 -10.06
CA MET A 125 4.50 10.38 -9.80
C MET A 125 4.82 10.42 -8.31
N GLU A 126 6.09 10.63 -7.98
CA GLU A 126 6.56 10.86 -6.62
C GLU A 126 6.91 12.34 -6.47
N CYS A 127 6.07 13.12 -5.78
CA CYS A 127 6.33 14.54 -5.61
C CYS A 127 7.68 14.79 -4.93
N ALA A 128 8.09 13.96 -3.97
CA ALA A 128 9.37 14.07 -3.28
C ALA A 128 10.60 13.95 -4.21
N ALA A 129 10.46 13.28 -5.37
CA ALA A 129 11.52 13.14 -6.37
C ALA A 129 11.43 14.19 -7.50
N CYS A 130 10.46 15.11 -7.44
CA CYS A 130 10.22 16.10 -8.49
C CYS A 130 10.90 17.42 -8.14
N GLY A 131 11.79 17.93 -9.00
CA GLY A 131 12.50 19.20 -8.79
C GLY A 131 11.60 20.45 -8.71
N ALA A 132 10.32 20.34 -9.09
CA ALA A 132 9.35 21.42 -8.89
C ALA A 132 8.75 21.44 -7.48
N TYR A 133 8.81 20.33 -6.73
CA TYR A 133 8.20 20.21 -5.41
C TYR A 133 9.21 20.52 -4.29
N PRO A 134 8.79 21.22 -3.21
CA PRO A 134 7.51 21.90 -3.02
C PRO A 134 7.51 23.34 -3.57
N ALA A 135 8.67 23.88 -3.96
CA ALA A 135 8.87 25.31 -4.18
C ALA A 135 8.06 25.90 -5.34
N LYS A 136 8.05 25.25 -6.50
CA LYS A 136 7.29 25.68 -7.70
C LYS A 136 5.93 25.01 -7.81
N CYS A 137 5.73 23.91 -7.08
CA CYS A 137 4.52 23.10 -7.11
C CYS A 137 4.30 22.46 -5.74
N PRO A 138 3.18 22.75 -5.04
CA PRO A 138 2.91 22.17 -3.73
C PRO A 138 2.42 20.71 -3.81
N GLY A 139 2.38 20.12 -5.01
CA GLY A 139 1.86 18.78 -5.25
C GLY A 139 0.35 18.76 -5.56
N CYS A 140 -0.08 17.76 -6.32
CA CYS A 140 -1.43 17.72 -6.88
C CYS A 140 -2.55 17.71 -5.83
N GLU A 141 -2.35 17.10 -4.67
CA GLU A 141 -3.35 17.11 -3.60
C GLU A 141 -3.49 18.49 -2.96
N ALA A 142 -2.39 19.23 -2.78
CA ALA A 142 -2.40 20.53 -2.16
C ALA A 142 -2.97 21.61 -3.09
N CYS A 143 -2.67 21.56 -4.39
CA CYS A 143 -3.21 22.50 -5.38
C CYS A 143 -4.46 22.00 -6.11
N ALA A 144 -5.11 20.93 -5.63
CA ALA A 144 -6.28 20.32 -6.24
C ALA A 144 -6.14 20.03 -7.75
N GLY A 145 -4.96 19.56 -8.15
CA GLY A 145 -4.58 19.20 -9.51
C GLY A 145 -4.01 20.33 -10.35
N LYS A 146 -4.01 21.58 -9.87
CA LYS A 146 -3.44 22.76 -10.55
C LYS A 146 -1.91 22.79 -10.42
N VAL A 147 -1.25 21.73 -10.86
CA VAL A 147 0.20 21.56 -10.80
C VAL A 147 0.92 22.47 -11.81
N PHE A 148 2.23 22.66 -11.65
CA PHE A 148 3.01 23.61 -12.44
C PHE A 148 2.91 23.43 -13.97
N HIS A 149 2.67 22.21 -14.44
CA HIS A 149 2.54 21.86 -15.86
C HIS A 149 1.08 21.71 -16.33
N ALA A 150 0.10 22.01 -15.46
CA ALA A 150 -1.31 22.00 -15.83
C ALA A 150 -1.68 23.31 -16.56
N PRO A 151 -2.73 23.31 -17.41
CA PRO A 151 -3.18 24.55 -18.04
C PRO A 151 -3.53 25.63 -17.00
N PRO A 152 -3.25 26.91 -17.26
CA PRO A 152 -3.51 27.99 -16.31
C PRO A 152 -4.92 27.95 -15.72
N GLY A 153 -5.02 27.97 -14.39
CA GLY A 153 -6.28 27.94 -13.65
C GLY A 153 -7.01 26.59 -13.63
N LYS A 154 -6.57 25.58 -14.39
CA LYS A 154 -7.23 24.28 -14.53
C LYS A 154 -6.44 23.17 -13.85
N ALA A 155 -7.16 22.13 -13.40
CA ALA A 155 -6.52 20.92 -12.92
C ALA A 155 -5.92 20.12 -14.10
N CYS A 156 -4.86 19.38 -13.84
CA CYS A 156 -4.32 18.38 -14.75
C CYS A 156 -5.44 17.41 -15.20
N PRO A 157 -5.55 17.09 -16.50
CA PRO A 157 -6.60 16.20 -17.02
C PRO A 157 -6.66 14.84 -16.33
N ILE A 158 -5.50 14.27 -15.94
CA ILE A 158 -5.44 13.00 -15.22
C ILE A 158 -6.04 13.14 -13.82
N TYR A 159 -5.73 14.23 -13.09
CA TYR A 159 -6.28 14.48 -11.77
C TYR A 159 -7.80 14.71 -11.83
N GLU A 160 -8.25 15.51 -12.81
CA GLU A 160 -9.67 15.75 -13.06
C GLU A 160 -10.43 14.43 -13.34
N CYS A 161 -9.86 13.55 -14.14
CA CYS A 161 -10.44 12.24 -14.43
C CYS A 161 -10.42 11.31 -13.20
N ALA A 162 -9.23 10.99 -12.69
CA ALA A 162 -9.05 9.97 -11.67
C ALA A 162 -9.65 10.41 -10.32
N VAL A 163 -9.32 11.60 -9.84
CA VAL A 163 -9.68 12.03 -8.49
C VAL A 163 -11.07 12.67 -8.45
N ARG A 164 -11.40 13.56 -9.38
CA ARG A 164 -12.66 14.33 -9.31
C ARG A 164 -13.84 13.60 -9.93
N LYS A 165 -13.69 13.03 -11.13
CA LYS A 165 -14.79 12.36 -11.85
C LYS A 165 -14.98 10.90 -11.43
N ARG A 166 -13.94 10.08 -11.56
CA ARG A 166 -14.00 8.63 -11.29
C ARG A 166 -13.80 8.27 -9.82
N LYS A 167 -13.38 9.23 -8.99
CA LYS A 167 -13.13 9.05 -7.55
C LYS A 167 -12.22 7.84 -7.29
N LEU A 168 -11.16 7.64 -8.05
CA LEU A 168 -10.18 6.57 -7.84
C LEU A 168 -9.13 6.97 -6.81
N VAL A 169 -8.42 5.99 -6.25
CA VAL A 169 -7.21 6.26 -5.47
C VAL A 169 -6.14 6.76 -6.44
N HIS A 170 -5.87 6.01 -7.50
CA HIS A 170 -5.00 6.40 -8.61
C HIS A 170 -5.46 5.70 -9.89
N CYS A 171 -4.80 6.01 -11.00
CA CYS A 171 -5.18 5.46 -12.29
C CYS A 171 -5.09 3.94 -12.38
N ALA A 172 -4.28 3.25 -11.56
CA ALA A 172 -4.21 1.77 -11.62
C ALA A 172 -5.50 1.06 -11.20
N ASN A 173 -6.44 1.76 -10.54
CA ASN A 173 -7.81 1.29 -10.31
C ASN A 173 -8.74 1.50 -11.52
N CYS A 174 -8.21 1.92 -12.66
CA CYS A 174 -8.93 2.02 -13.93
C CYS A 174 -8.52 0.86 -14.84
N GLU A 175 -9.48 0.16 -15.43
CA GLU A 175 -9.22 -0.95 -16.36
C GLU A 175 -8.54 -0.49 -17.66
N GLN A 176 -8.68 0.79 -18.02
CA GLN A 176 -8.16 1.36 -19.25
C GLN A 176 -6.73 1.93 -19.10
N ILE A 177 -6.07 1.78 -17.95
CA ILE A 177 -4.73 2.34 -17.72
C ILE A 177 -3.65 1.51 -18.47
N PRO A 178 -2.68 2.15 -19.17
CA PRO A 178 -2.60 3.58 -19.48
C PRO A 178 -3.47 3.96 -20.68
N CYS A 179 -4.35 4.96 -20.51
CA CYS A 179 -5.28 5.43 -21.56
C CYS A 179 -4.75 6.64 -22.34
N SER A 180 -5.55 7.16 -23.28
CA SER A 180 -5.16 8.32 -24.11
C SER A 180 -4.81 9.56 -23.29
N LEU A 181 -5.50 9.81 -22.17
CA LEU A 181 -5.18 10.93 -21.27
C LEU A 181 -3.73 10.92 -20.78
N TRP A 182 -3.14 9.75 -20.58
CA TRP A 182 -1.73 9.64 -20.19
C TRP A 182 -0.79 10.09 -21.30
N ARG A 183 -1.16 9.83 -22.56
CA ARG A 183 -0.38 10.19 -23.76
C ARG A 183 -0.56 11.67 -24.11
N GLU A 184 -1.77 12.19 -23.93
CA GLU A 184 -2.12 13.59 -24.18
C GLU A 184 -1.55 14.54 -23.11
N THR A 185 -1.40 14.07 -21.86
CA THR A 185 -0.78 14.84 -20.77
C THR A 185 0.75 14.69 -20.80
N ARG A 186 1.35 15.07 -21.94
CA ARG A 186 2.81 15.05 -22.15
C ARG A 186 3.45 16.36 -21.71
N ASP A 187 4.57 16.26 -21.02
CA ASP A 187 5.47 17.41 -20.84
C ASP A 187 6.17 17.68 -22.19
N PRO A 188 5.97 18.84 -22.83
CA PRO A 188 6.60 19.17 -24.10
C PRO A 188 8.13 19.17 -24.07
N GLN A 189 8.73 19.28 -22.88
CA GLN A 189 10.18 19.28 -22.69
C GLN A 189 10.80 17.88 -22.80
N LEU A 190 9.99 16.82 -22.70
CA LEU A 190 10.48 15.43 -22.82
C LEU A 190 10.50 14.98 -24.28
N SER A 191 11.55 14.28 -24.69
CA SER A 191 11.56 13.51 -25.95
C SER A 191 10.46 12.44 -25.96
N PRO A 192 10.05 11.93 -27.14
CA PRO A 192 9.08 10.83 -27.22
C PRO A 192 9.50 9.59 -26.41
N GLU A 193 10.79 9.27 -26.43
CA GLU A 193 11.38 8.12 -25.75
C GLU A 193 11.34 8.30 -24.22
N GLU A 194 11.78 9.46 -23.72
CA GLU A 194 11.73 9.79 -22.29
C GLU A 194 10.30 9.82 -21.77
N PHE A 195 9.37 10.34 -22.57
CA PHE A 195 7.97 10.38 -22.19
C PHE A 195 7.34 8.97 -22.14
N ALA A 196 7.63 8.12 -23.12
CA ALA A 196 7.19 6.73 -23.11
C ALA A 196 7.77 5.96 -21.90
N GLN A 197 9.03 6.22 -21.56
CA GLN A 197 9.67 5.65 -20.38
C GLN A 197 8.99 6.14 -19.08
N SER A 198 8.70 7.43 -18.98
CA SER A 198 7.95 8.01 -17.85
C SER A 198 6.59 7.34 -17.66
N ILE A 199 5.84 7.08 -18.73
CA ILE A 199 4.57 6.34 -18.65
C ILE A 199 4.79 4.93 -18.10
N ARG A 200 5.80 4.20 -18.58
CA ARG A 200 6.12 2.84 -18.09
C ARG A 200 6.47 2.83 -16.61
N ASP A 201 7.33 3.76 -16.16
CA ASP A 201 7.76 3.80 -14.77
C ASP A 201 6.62 4.20 -13.84
N ARG A 202 5.82 5.20 -14.22
CA ARG A 202 4.62 5.59 -13.46
C ARG A 202 3.59 4.46 -13.38
N PHE A 203 3.38 3.72 -14.48
CA PHE A 203 2.49 2.57 -14.49
C PHE A 203 2.99 1.46 -13.56
N ARG A 204 4.29 1.15 -13.63
CA ARG A 204 4.94 0.16 -12.76
C ARG A 204 4.74 0.51 -11.28
N ARG A 205 5.07 1.74 -10.88
CA ARG A 205 4.89 2.22 -9.49
C ARG A 205 3.45 2.06 -8.98
N LEU A 206 2.46 2.32 -9.83
CA LEU A 206 1.05 2.19 -9.45
C LEU A 206 0.56 0.74 -9.36
N LYS A 207 1.30 -0.23 -9.92
CA LYS A 207 0.96 -1.66 -9.86
C LYS A 207 1.70 -2.40 -8.77
N GLU A 208 2.81 -1.85 -8.29
CA GLU A 208 3.68 -2.42 -7.26
C GLU A 208 3.29 -2.02 -5.82
N GLU A 209 2.13 -1.39 -5.63
CA GLU A 209 1.60 -0.97 -4.32
C GLU A 209 1.04 -2.11 -3.43
#